data_AF-K2G545-F1
#
_entry.id   AF-K2G545-F1
#
_cell.length_a   1.000
_cell.length_b   1.000
_cell.length_c   1.000
_cell.angle_alpha   90.00
_cell.angle_beta   90.00
_cell.angle_gamma   90.00
#
_symmetry.space_group_name_H-M   'P 1'
#
loop_
_entity.id
_entity.type
_entity.pdbx_description
1 polymer ?
#
loop_
_entity_poly.entity_id
_entity_poly.type
_entity_poly.pdbx_seq_one_letter_code
_entity_poly.pdbx_strand_id
1 'polypeptide(L)'
;MEIKELLKQGLDIWWKQKLSLAQIIVLLWKVFWDLCRWERDAIKDRDVHTDDDLKKELWNIIFSTIRWCDYLWYDPEECINIAIDCQKKFKK
;
A
#
# COMPACT_ATOMS: atom_id res chain seq x y z
N MET A 1 12.92 -7.64 -6.84
CA MET A 1 12.73 -7.50 -5.40
C MET A 1 11.56 -8.37 -5.02
N GLU A 2 11.80 -9.36 -4.18
CA GLU A 2 10.77 -10.30 -3.72
C GLU A 2 9.91 -9.68 -2.60
N ILE A 3 8.68 -10.17 -2.42
CA ILE A 3 7.77 -9.68 -1.37
C ILE A 3 8.40 -9.80 0.03
N LYS A 4 9.16 -10.86 0.27
CA LYS A 4 9.90 -11.07 1.53
C LYS A 4 10.98 -9.99 1.77
N GLU A 5 11.64 -9.54 0.70
CA GLU A 5 12.61 -8.46 0.79
C GLU A 5 11.91 -7.12 1.09
N LEU A 6 10.74 -6.89 0.50
CA LEU A 6 9.91 -5.71 0.78
C LEU A 6 9.48 -5.67 2.24
N LEU A 7 9.00 -6.80 2.79
CA LEU A 7 8.64 -6.92 4.20
C LEU A 7 9.81 -6.57 5.12
N LYS A 8 10.99 -7.11 4.84
CA LYS A 8 12.20 -6.83 5.64
C LYS A 8 12.54 -5.34 5.63
N GLN A 9 12.56 -4.72 4.45
CA GLN A 9 12.80 -3.28 4.34
C GLN A 9 11.74 -2.45 5.07
N GLY A 10 10.47 -2.87 5.02
CA GLY A 10 9.38 -2.17 5.70
C GLY A 10 9.50 -2.19 7.22
N LEU A 11 10.03 -3.28 7.78
CA LEU A 11 10.35 -3.41 9.21
C LEU A 11 11.56 -2.57 9.63
N ASP A 12 12.51 -2.35 8.72
CA ASP A 12 13.71 -1.55 8.97
C ASP A 12 13.43 -0.04 8.87
N ILE A 13 12.60 0.39 7.92
CA ILE A 13 12.30 1.81 7.67
C ILE A 13 11.30 2.38 8.69
N TRP A 14 10.33 1.58 9.12
CA TRP A 14 9.20 2.09 9.88
C TRP A 14 8.99 1.41 11.23
N TRP A 15 8.24 2.10 12.08
CA TRP A 15 8.00 1.76 13.47
C TRP A 15 7.58 0.30 13.71
N LYS A 16 8.22 -0.38 14.68
CA LYS A 16 8.07 -1.82 14.95
C LYS A 16 6.76 -2.23 15.63
N GLN A 17 5.88 -1.30 15.96
CA GLN A 17 4.61 -1.63 16.62
C GLN A 17 3.61 -2.19 15.59
N LYS A 18 3.06 -3.36 15.89
CA LYS A 18 1.93 -3.92 15.15
C LYS A 18 0.70 -3.03 15.34
N LEU A 19 -0.04 -2.85 14.27
CA LEU A 19 -1.27 -2.06 14.24
C LEU A 19 -2.49 -2.99 14.15
N SER A 20 -3.59 -2.58 14.76
CA SER A 20 -4.87 -3.25 14.56
C SER A 20 -5.43 -2.96 13.16
N LEU A 21 -6.38 -3.79 12.71
CA LEU A 21 -7.09 -3.57 11.44
C LEU A 21 -7.71 -2.16 11.37
N ALA A 22 -8.31 -1.69 12.46
CA ALA A 22 -8.90 -0.34 12.51
C ALA A 22 -7.86 0.76 12.28
N GLN A 23 -6.66 0.63 12.87
CA GLN A 23 -5.57 1.58 12.65
C GLN A 23 -5.01 1.49 11.22
N ILE A 24 -4.90 0.27 10.68
CA ILE A 24 -4.50 0.04 9.29
C ILE A 24 -5.44 0.72 8.31
N ILE A 25 -6.76 0.62 8.53
CA ILE A 25 -7.77 1.27 7.67
C ILE A 25 -7.58 2.80 7.64
N VAL A 26 -7.31 3.42 8.79
CA VAL A 26 -7.05 4.88 8.85
C VAL A 26 -5.79 5.25 8.05
N LEU A 27 -4.74 4.44 8.13
CA LEU A 27 -3.51 4.67 7.37
C LEU A 27 -3.72 4.43 5.86
N LEU A 28 -4.46 3.40 5.48
CA LEU A 28 -4.83 3.16 4.08
C LEU A 28 -5.57 4.35 3.50
N TRP A 29 -6.51 4.93 4.26
CA TRP A 29 -7.21 6.13 3.81
C TRP A 29 -6.26 7.32 3.61
N LYS A 30 -5.29 7.52 4.51
CA LYS A 30 -4.28 8.56 4.36
C LYS A 30 -3.45 8.39 3.10
N VAL A 31 -2.92 7.18 2.86
CA VAL A 31 -2.08 6.89 1.68
C VAL A 31 -2.89 7.01 0.39
N PHE A 32 -4.13 6.52 0.39
CA PHE A 32 -5.03 6.68 -0.75
C PHE A 32 -5.36 8.16 -1.02
N TRP A 33 -5.47 8.97 0.04
CA TRP A 33 -5.69 10.40 -0.08
C TRP A 33 -4.52 11.14 -0.74
N ASP A 34 -3.29 10.63 -0.64
CA ASP A 34 -2.15 11.17 -1.38
C ASP A 34 -2.34 11.01 -2.90
N LEU A 35 -2.83 9.86 -3.38
CA LEU A 35 -3.22 9.68 -4.79
C LEU A 35 -4.36 10.61 -5.19
N CYS A 36 -5.41 10.73 -4.37
CA CYS A 36 -6.52 11.65 -4.66
C CYS A 36 -6.05 13.10 -4.73
N ARG A 37 -5.08 13.49 -3.91
CA ARG A 37 -4.48 14.82 -3.94
C ARG A 37 -3.73 15.05 -5.24
N TRP A 38 -2.94 14.06 -5.66
CA TRP A 38 -2.19 14.09 -6.92
C TRP A 38 -3.13 14.28 -8.12
N GLU A 39 -4.15 13.42 -8.23
CA GLU A 39 -5.14 13.49 -9.33
C GLU A 39 -5.93 14.80 -9.35
N ARG A 40 -6.22 15.38 -8.18
CA ARG A 40 -6.94 16.65 -8.08
C ARG A 40 -6.17 17.84 -8.68
N ASP A 41 -4.85 17.76 -8.79
CA ASP A 41 -3.98 18.79 -9.38
C ASP A 41 -4.30 20.24 -8.96
N ALA A 42 -4.45 20.48 -7.66
CA ALA A 42 -4.70 21.83 -7.20
C ALA A 42 -3.47 22.72 -7.40
N ILE A 43 -3.68 24.00 -7.70
CA ILE A 43 -2.62 24.98 -8.02
C ILE A 43 -1.46 24.95 -7.02
N LYS A 44 -1.77 24.84 -5.72
CA LYS A 44 -0.78 24.81 -4.64
C LYS A 44 0.10 23.55 -4.59
N ASP A 45 -0.29 22.49 -5.28
CA ASP A 45 0.34 21.16 -5.23
C ASP A 45 1.10 20.85 -6.55
N ARG A 46 0.96 21.68 -7.59
CA ARG A 46 1.51 21.43 -8.94
C ARG A 46 3.01 21.24 -9.01
N ASP A 47 3.76 21.95 -8.16
CA ASP A 47 5.23 21.89 -8.17
C ASP A 47 5.78 20.51 -7.76
N VAL A 48 4.95 19.69 -7.12
CA VAL A 48 5.30 18.32 -6.72
C VAL A 48 4.61 17.25 -7.56
N HIS A 49 3.67 17.60 -8.43
CA HIS A 49 2.94 16.66 -9.28
C HIS A 49 3.77 16.23 -10.49
N THR A 50 4.76 15.39 -10.21
CA THR A 50 5.62 14.77 -11.22
C THR A 50 5.29 13.29 -11.34
N ASP A 51 5.71 12.67 -12.44
CA ASP A 51 5.61 11.21 -12.61
C ASP A 51 6.31 10.45 -11.48
N ASP A 52 7.41 10.99 -10.97
CA ASP A 52 8.14 10.36 -9.88
C ASP A 52 7.38 10.46 -8.55
N ASP A 53 6.64 11.54 -8.33
CA ASP A 53 5.74 11.66 -7.17
C ASP A 53 4.57 10.68 -7.27
N LEU A 54 3.95 10.52 -8.44
CA LEU A 54 2.91 9.53 -8.65
C LEU A 54 3.42 8.10 -8.41
N LYS A 55 4.60 7.76 -8.96
CA LYS A 55 5.26 6.46 -8.71
C LYS A 55 5.50 6.24 -7.23
N LYS A 56 5.96 7.27 -6.50
CA LYS A 56 6.17 7.23 -5.06
C LYS A 56 4.85 6.98 -4.31
N GLU A 57 3.75 7.62 -4.67
CA GLU A 57 2.46 7.38 -4.00
C GLU A 57 1.86 6.00 -4.29
N LEU A 58 1.99 5.52 -5.53
CA LEU A 58 1.64 4.13 -5.86
C LEU A 58 2.51 3.13 -5.10
N TRP A 59 3.81 3.40 -4.97
CA TRP A 59 4.71 2.60 -4.17
C TRP A 59 4.26 2.59 -2.70
N ASN A 60 3.86 3.75 -2.14
CA ASN A 60 3.40 3.84 -0.75
C ASN A 60 2.20 2.92 -0.49
N ILE A 61 1.27 2.80 -1.45
CA ILE A 61 0.14 1.88 -1.36
C ILE A 61 0.62 0.43 -1.37
N ILE A 62 1.41 0.05 -2.38
CA ILE A 62 1.87 -1.32 -2.57
C ILE A 62 2.62 -1.79 -1.33
N PHE A 63 3.61 -1.00 -0.91
CA PHE A 63 4.53 -1.39 0.14
C PHE A 63 3.90 -1.32 1.53
N SER A 64 3.04 -0.33 1.80
CA SER A 64 2.29 -0.29 3.06
C SER A 64 1.32 -1.46 3.17
N THR A 65 0.66 -1.84 2.07
CA THR A 65 -0.29 -2.97 2.05
C THR A 65 0.41 -4.29 2.32
N ILE A 66 1.56 -4.54 1.67
CA ILE A 66 2.40 -5.72 1.94
C ILE A 66 2.78 -5.80 3.42
N ARG A 67 3.19 -4.67 4.02
CA ARG A 67 3.53 -4.62 5.45
C ARG A 67 2.32 -4.88 6.35
N TRP A 68 1.14 -4.38 6.00
CA TRP A 68 -0.06 -4.59 6.82
C TRP A 68 -0.51 -6.04 6.88
N CYS A 69 -0.21 -6.85 5.86
CA CYS A 69 -0.38 -8.30 5.94
C CYS A 69 0.39 -8.88 7.14
N ASP A 70 1.67 -8.53 7.33
CA ASP A 70 2.47 -9.00 8.48
C ASP A 70 1.90 -8.54 9.83
N TYR A 71 1.31 -7.35 9.88
CA TYR A 71 0.70 -6.81 11.09
C TYR A 71 -0.55 -7.59 11.51
N LEU A 72 -1.26 -8.12 10.52
CA LEU A 72 -2.43 -8.98 10.68
C LEU A 72 -2.06 -10.48 10.72
N TRP A 73 -0.77 -10.80 10.73
CA TRP A 73 -0.24 -12.18 10.72
C TRP A 73 -0.57 -12.98 9.46
N TYR A 74 -0.69 -12.29 8.32
CA TYR A 74 -0.93 -12.89 7.02
C TYR A 74 0.32 -12.88 6.16
N ASP A 75 0.51 -13.96 5.40
CA ASP A 75 1.50 -14.00 4.33
C ASP A 75 0.95 -13.25 3.09
N PRO A 76 1.64 -12.22 2.57
CA PRO A 76 1.13 -11.47 1.43
C PRO A 76 1.05 -12.31 0.14
N GLU A 77 1.95 -13.30 -0.05
CA GLU A 77 1.90 -14.18 -1.23
C GLU A 77 0.64 -15.06 -1.20
N GLU A 78 0.32 -15.66 -0.06
CA GLU A 78 -0.96 -16.36 0.14
C GLU A 78 -2.17 -15.45 -0.14
N CYS A 79 -2.18 -14.23 0.41
CA CYS A 79 -3.26 -13.26 0.19
C CYS A 79 -3.47 -12.98 -1.31
N ILE A 80 -2.38 -12.79 -2.06
CA ILE A 80 -2.41 -12.54 -3.50
C ILE A 80 -2.98 -13.74 -4.26
N ASN A 81 -2.55 -14.96 -3.91
CA ASN A 81 -3.05 -16.17 -4.55
C ASN A 81 -4.56 -16.35 -4.36
N ILE A 82 -5.06 -16.14 -3.12
CA ILE A 82 -6.50 -16.15 -2.82
C ILE A 82 -7.23 -15.12 -3.68
N ALA A 83 -6.72 -13.88 -3.75
CA ALA A 83 -7.35 -12.82 -4.54
C ALA A 83 -7.38 -13.15 -6.05
N ILE A 84 -6.30 -13.68 -6.61
CA ILE A 84 -6.22 -14.11 -8.02
C ILE A 84 -7.24 -15.20 -8.31
N ASP A 85 -7.35 -16.21 -7.44
CA ASP A 85 -8.30 -17.29 -7.62
C ASP A 85 -9.75 -16.81 -7.54
N CYS A 86 -10.05 -15.87 -6.65
CA CYS A 86 -11.35 -15.19 -6.60
C CYS A 86 -11.65 -14.47 -7.92
N GLN A 87 -10.70 -13.70 -8.47
CA GLN A 87 -10.87 -12.99 -9.74
C GLN A 87 -11.09 -13.94 -10.92
N LYS A 88 -10.38 -15.07 -10.98
CA LYS A 88 -10.56 -16.09 -12.03
C LYS A 88 -11.93 -16.75 -11.98
N LYS A 89 -12.50 -16.91 -10.78
CA LYS A 89 -13.82 -17.53 -10.56
C LYS A 89 -14.97 -16.54 -10.75
N PHE A 90 -14.70 -15.23 -10.68
CA PHE A 90 -15.71 -14.20 -10.85
C PHE A 90 -16.25 -14.23 -12.29
N LYS A 91 -17.52 -14.63 -12.44
CA LYS A 91 -18.25 -14.51 -13.71
C LYS A 91 -18.84 -13.10 -13.78
N LYS A 92 -18.47 -12.36 -14.83
CA LYS A 92 -19.00 -11.02 -15.11
C LYS A 92 -20.50 -11.02 -15.33
#